data_AF-A0A835YW72-F1
#
_entry.id   AF-A0A835YW72-F1
#
_cell.length_a   1.000
_cell.length_b   1.000
_cell.length_c   1.000
_cell.angle_alpha   90.00
_cell.angle_beta   90.00
_cell.angle_gamma   90.00
#
_symmetry.space_group_name_H-M   'P 1'
#
loop_
_entity.id
_entity.type
_entity.pdbx_description
1 polymer ?
#
loop_
_entity_poly.entity_id
_entity_poly.type
_entity_poly.pdbx_seq_one_letter_code
_entity_poly.pdbx_strand_id
1 'polypeptide(L)' 'LVYAAALGIRLALIAWGQWQDTWAGVRYTDVDYDVLTDAAVLMAAGRSPYSRATYRYTPLLAWLMILN' A
#
# COMPACT_ATOMS: atom_id res chain seq x y z
N LEU A 1 -10.39 21.13 14.82
CA LEU A 1 -8.95 21.40 15.06
C LEU A 1 -8.12 20.12 15.12
N VAL A 2 -8.37 19.19 16.05
CA VAL A 2 -7.61 17.92 16.17
C VAL A 2 -7.61 17.10 14.87
N TYR A 3 -8.76 16.88 14.23
CA TYR A 3 -8.82 16.13 12.96
C TYR A 3 -8.10 16.81 11.80
N ALA A 4 -8.15 18.15 11.73
CA ALA A 4 -7.45 18.91 10.70
C ALA A 4 -5.92 18.84 10.90
N ALA A 5 -5.46 18.93 12.14
CA ALA A 5 -4.05 18.73 12.47
C ALA A 5 -3.59 17.29 12.16
N ALA A 6 -4.40 16.29 12.51
CA ALA A 6 -4.11 14.88 12.19
C ALA A 6 -4.04 14.64 10.68
N LEU A 7 -4.95 15.23 9.90
CA LEU A 7 -4.91 15.17 8.44
C LEU A 7 -3.64 15.84 7.89
N GLY A 8 -3.29 17.03 8.40
CA GLY A 8 -2.08 17.74 8.02
C GLY A 8 -0.81 16.93 8.27
N ILE A 9 -0.70 16.31 9.45
CA ILE A 9 0.41 15.41 9.79
C ILE A 9 0.43 14.20 8.85
N ARG A 10 -0.73 13.59 8.57
CA ARG A 10 -0.81 12.44 7.66
C ARG A 10 -0.31 12.78 6.26
N LEU A 11 -0.72 13.92 5.70
CA LEU A 11 -0.27 14.38 4.38
C LEU A 11 1.23 14.67 4.37
N ALA A 12 1.76 15.29 5.44
CA ALA A 12 3.19 15.53 5.57
C ALA A 12 4.01 14.22 5.61
N LEU A 13 3.53 13.21 6.34
CA LEU A 13 4.18 11.89 6.39
C LEU A 13 4.11 11.15 5.05
N ILE A 14 3.02 11.28 4.29
CA ILE A 14 2.92 10.72 2.94
C ILE A 14 3.96 11.36 2.00
N ALA A 15 4.05 12.69 2.02
CA ALA A 15 5.04 13.42 1.21
C ALA A 15 6.49 13.05 1.61
N TRP A 16 6.75 12.93 2.92
CA TRP A 16 8.04 12.46 3.42
C TRP A 16 8.37 11.04 2.95
N GLY A 17 7.41 10.11 3.07
CA GLY A 17 7.60 8.72 2.65
C GLY A 17 7.95 8.59 1.18
N GLN A 18 7.28 9.34 0.30
CA GLN A 18 7.58 9.38 -1.14
C GLN A 18 8.98 9.91 -1.43
N TRP A 19 9.39 10.97 -0.74
CA TRP A 19 10.74 11.51 -0.86
C TRP A 19 11.77 10.50 -0.35
N GLN A 20 11.55 9.87 0.81
CA GLN A 20 12.47 8.87 1.33
C GLN A 20 12.60 7.66 0.41
N ASP A 21 11.48 7.13 -0.10
CA ASP A 21 11.46 5.99 -1.02
C ASP A 21 12.23 6.23 -2.32
N THR A 22 12.35 7.48 -2.75
CA THR A 22 13.04 7.85 -4.00
C THR A 22 14.52 8.16 -3.80
N TRP A 23 14.92 8.67 -2.63
CA TRP A 23 16.29 9.17 -2.40
C TRP A 23 17.11 8.38 -1.37
N ALA A 24 16.47 7.66 -0.45
CA ALA A 24 17.17 6.93 0.61
C ALA A 24 17.48 5.48 0.20
N GLY A 25 18.55 4.91 0.76
CA GLY A 25 18.88 3.49 0.57
C GLY A 25 17.95 2.51 1.29
N VAL A 26 17.07 3.01 2.16
CA VAL A 26 16.06 2.23 2.88
C VAL A 26 14.71 2.90 2.70
N ARG A 27 13.76 2.16 2.13
CA ARG A 27 12.38 2.63 1.90
C ARG A 27 11.66 2.88 3.21
N TYR A 28 10.85 3.93 3.22
CA TYR A 28 9.84 4.18 4.23
C TYR A 28 8.63 3.25 4.06
N THR A 29 8.22 3.01 2.81
CA THR A 29 7.10 2.12 2.49
C THR A 29 7.52 0.65 2.64
N ASP A 30 6.73 -0.11 3.39
CA ASP A 30 6.95 -1.54 3.57
C ASP A 30 6.64 -2.32 2.28
N VAL A 31 7.40 -3.37 2.02
CA VAL A 31 7.24 -4.22 0.82
C VAL A 31 5.86 -4.88 0.74
N ASP A 32 5.22 -5.11 1.89
CA ASP A 32 3.87 -5.68 1.93
C ASP A 32 2.83 -4.75 1.31
N TYR A 33 3.08 -3.43 1.23
CA TYR A 33 2.24 -2.51 0.46
C TYR A 33 2.19 -2.93 -1.01
N ASP A 34 3.35 -3.10 -1.64
CA ASP A 34 3.45 -3.49 -3.05
C ASP A 34 2.86 -4.88 -3.30
N VAL A 35 3.08 -5.83 -2.38
CA VAL A 35 2.52 -7.19 -2.46
C VAL A 35 0.98 -7.17 -2.42
N LEU A 36 0.39 -6.35 -1.55
CA LEU A 36 -1.06 -6.20 -1.45
C LEU A 36 -1.63 -5.47 -2.68
N THR A 37 -0.96 -4.44 -3.17
CA THR A 37 -1.37 -3.70 -4.38
C THR A 37 -1.35 -4.60 -5.61
N ASP A 38 -0.28 -5.38 -5.82
CA ASP A 38 -0.18 -6.34 -6.92
C ASP A 38 -1.33 -7.38 -6.87
N ALA A 39 -1.62 -7.90 -5.67
CA ALA A 39 -2.72 -8.83 -5.47
C ALA A 39 -4.10 -8.21 -5.71
N ALA A 40 -4.30 -6.95 -5.34
CA ALA A 40 -5.51 -6.19 -5.64
C ALA A 40 -5.69 -6.02 -7.15
N VAL A 41 -4.62 -5.71 -7.89
CA VAL A 41 -4.64 -5.63 -9.36
C VAL A 41 -4.99 -6.98 -10.00
N LEU A 42 -4.49 -8.10 -9.45
CA LEU A 42 -4.89 -9.45 -9.89
C LEU A 42 -6.39 -9.68 -9.67
N MET A 43 -6.90 -9.35 -8.49
CA MET A 43 -8.30 -9.50 -8.13
C MET A 43 -9.23 -8.62 -8.97
N ALA A 44 -8.85 -7.37 -9.25
CA ALA A 44 -9.58 -6.47 -10.14
C ALA A 44 -9.67 -7.02 -11.57
N ALA A 45 -8.66 -7.77 -12.01
CA ALA A 45 -8.65 -8.49 -13.29
C ALA A 45 -9.33 -9.88 -13.23
N GLY A 46 -10.01 -10.23 -12.14
CA GLY A 46 -10.68 -11.52 -11.96
C GLY A 46 -9.73 -12.71 -11.74
N ARG A 47 -8.46 -12.46 -11.40
CA ARG A 47 -7.45 -13.48 -11.14
C ARG A 47 -7.27 -13.71 -9.64
N SER A 48 -6.70 -14.86 -9.28
CA SER A 48 -6.37 -15.18 -7.89
C SER A 48 -5.27 -14.24 -7.36
N PRO A 49 -5.39 -13.70 -6.13
CA PRO A 49 -4.34 -12.88 -5.52
C PRO A 49 -3.10 -13.71 -5.18
N TYR A 50 -3.27 -15.02 -4.98
CA TYR A 50 -2.18 -15.97 -4.76
C TYR A 50 -1.30 -16.21 -5.99
N SER A 51 -1.69 -15.70 -7.16
CA SER A 51 -0.81 -15.68 -8.34
C SER A 51 0.33 -14.67 -8.18
N ARG A 52 0.24 -13.73 -7.22
CA ARG A 52 1.36 -12.91 -6.80
C ARG A 52 2.27 -13.75 -5.90
N ALA A 53 3.53 -13.93 -6.31
CA ALA A 53 4.54 -14.57 -5.48
C ALA A 53 4.58 -13.92 -4.09
N THR A 54 4.87 -14.70 -3.05
CA THR A 54 4.97 -14.24 -1.64
C THR A 54 3.71 -13.60 -1.05
N TYR A 55 2.56 -13.64 -1.73
CA TYR A 55 1.29 -13.21 -1.15
C TYR A 55 0.80 -14.22 -0.09
N ARG A 56 0.78 -13.79 1.18
CA ARG A 56 0.48 -14.63 2.35
C ARG A 56 -0.81 -14.27 3.09
N TYR A 57 -1.56 -13.29 2.57
CA TYR A 57 -2.73 -12.73 3.23
C TYR A 57 -4.04 -13.38 2.75
N THR A 58 -5.16 -13.04 3.40
CA THR A 58 -6.48 -13.53 2.97
C THR A 58 -6.93 -12.80 1.69
N PRO A 59 -7.66 -13.46 0.78
CA PRO A 59 -8.10 -12.83 -0.47
C PRO A 59 -9.01 -11.63 -0.23
N LEU A 60 -9.76 -11.65 0.89
CA LEU A 60 -10.59 -10.53 1.33
C LEU A 60 -9.77 -9.25 1.52
N LEU A 61 -8.55 -9.35 2.05
CA LEU A 61 -7.69 -8.18 2.22
C LEU A 61 -7.28 -7.60 0.87
N ALA A 62 -6.84 -8.42 -0.09
CA ALA A 62 -6.54 -7.93 -1.45
C ALA A 62 -7.79 -7.34 -2.13
N TRP A 63 -8.97 -7.92 -1.92
CA TRP A 63 -10.21 -7.41 -2.48
C TRP A 63 -10.56 -6.01 -1.95
N LEU A 64 -10.40 -5.76 -0.65
CA LEU A 64 -10.62 -4.44 -0.06
C LEU A 64 -9.63 -3.39 -0.59
N MET A 65 -8.45 -3.81 -1.04
CA MET A 65 -7.40 -2.94 -1.59
C MET A 65 -7.59 -2.61 -3.07
N ILE A 66 -8.64 -3.09 -3.75
CA ILE A 66 -8.90 -2.78 -5.17
C ILE A 66 -9.07 -1.27 -5.42
N LEU A 67 -9.55 -0.51 -4.43
CA LEU A 67 -9.80 0.93 -4.53
C LEU A 67 -8.71 1.80 -3.86
N ASN A 68 -7.58 1.20 -3.47
CA ASN A 68 -6.44 1.92 -2.91
C ASN A 68 -5.73 2.75 -3.97
#